data_AF-R7T8R4-F1
#
_entry.id   AF-R7T8R4-F1
#
_cell.length_a   1.000
_cell.length_b   1.000
_cell.length_c   1.000
_cell.angle_alpha   90.00
_cell.angle_beta   90.00
_cell.angle_gamma   90.00
#
_symmetry.space_group_name_H-M   'P 1'
#
loop_
_entity.id
_entity.type
_entity.pdbx_description
1 polymer ?
#
loop_
_entity_poly.entity_id
_entity_poly.type
_entity_poly.pdbx_seq_one_letter_code
_entity_poly.pdbx_strand_id
1 'polypeptide(L)' 'FKWSPGNTPITHGWNQGEPNNSGNTGEKCVSMKHGGLNDLTCWTALPYICE' A
#
# COMPACT_ATOMS: atom_id res chain seq x y z
N PHE A 1 -0.03 4.11 7.30
CA PHE A 1 -0.92 4.11 6.12
C PHE A 1 -2.38 4.21 6.55
N LYS A 2 -3.24 4.77 5.71
CA LYS A 2 -4.67 4.95 5.99
C LYS A 2 -5.49 4.81 4.71
N TRP A 3 -6.69 4.27 4.81
CA TRP A 3 -7.62 4.15 3.69
C TRP A 3 -8.15 5.53 3.27
N SER A 4 -8.41 5.67 1.97
CA SER A 4 -9.03 6.85 1.38
C SER A 4 -10.25 6.41 0.55
N PRO A 5 -11.43 7.04 0.73
CA PRO A 5 -11.72 8.08 1.72
C PRO A 5 -11.83 7.53 3.16
N GLY A 6 -11.86 8.41 4.17
CA GLY A 6 -12.18 8.04 5.56
C GLY A 6 -11.04 8.05 6.58
N ASN A 7 -9.77 8.07 6.14
CA ASN A 7 -8.59 8.11 7.03
C ASN A 7 -8.49 6.96 8.04
N THR A 8 -9.22 5.86 7.85
CA THR A 8 -9.15 4.67 8.72
C THR A 8 -7.74 4.07 8.68
N PRO A 9 -7.06 3.87 9.82
CA PRO A 9 -5.72 3.28 9.85
C PRO A 9 -5.70 1.86 9.28
N ILE A 10 -4.69 1.55 8.46
CA ILE A 10 -4.43 0.19 7.99
C ILE A 10 -3.55 -0.51 9.02
N THR A 11 -4.10 -1.51 9.71
CA THR A 11 -3.42 -2.22 10.81
C THR A 11 -3.10 -3.69 10.50
N HIS A 12 -3.75 -4.28 9.49
CA HIS A 12 -3.63 -5.70 9.15
C HIS A 12 -3.62 -5.90 7.63
N GLY A 13 -3.26 -7.12 7.20
CA GLY A 13 -3.28 -7.52 5.78
C GLY A 13 -1.97 -7.32 5.03
N TRP A 14 -0.93 -6.80 5.67
CA TRP A 14 0.41 -6.68 5.09
C TRP A 14 1.03 -8.04 4.78
N ASN A 15 1.76 -8.10 3.68
CA ASN A 15 2.66 -9.21 3.43
C ASN A 15 3.77 -9.27 4.47
N GLN A 16 4.38 -10.45 4.64
CA GLN A 16 5.52 -10.58 5.53
C GLN A 16 6.65 -9.63 5.10
N GLY A 17 7.09 -8.80 6.03
CA GLY A 17 8.14 -7.81 5.79
C GLY A 17 7.62 -6.46 5.30
N GLU A 18 6.32 -6.29 5.09
CA GLU A 18 5.71 -5.02 4.71
C GLU A 18 5.03 -4.31 5.91
N PRO A 19 4.92 -2.97 5.90
CA PRO A 19 5.53 -2.06 4.91
C PRO A 19 7.04 -1.90 5.12
N ASN A 20 7.83 -1.87 4.04
CA ASN A 20 9.29 -1.75 4.11
C ASN A 20 9.87 -0.45 3.55
N ASN A 21 9.07 0.41 2.92
CA ASN A 21 9.52 1.64 2.27
C ASN A 21 10.77 1.41 1.41
N SER A 22 10.69 0.43 0.50
CA SER A 22 11.80 0.03 -0.35
C SER A 22 12.23 1.15 -1.31
N GLY A 23 13.53 1.21 -1.58
CA GLY A 23 14.13 2.18 -2.51
C GLY A 23 14.33 3.59 -1.93
N ASN A 24 14.81 4.50 -2.79
CA ASN A 24 15.27 5.85 -2.39
C ASN A 24 14.19 6.93 -2.50
N THR A 25 13.08 6.66 -3.20
CA THR A 25 12.00 7.62 -3.44
C THR A 25 10.87 7.53 -2.42
N GLY A 26 10.89 6.49 -1.59
CA GLY A 26 9.88 6.20 -0.57
C GLY A 26 8.58 5.63 -1.14
N GLU A 27 7.96 4.75 -0.35
CA GLU A 27 6.71 4.08 -0.71
C GLU A 27 5.61 4.56 0.24
N LYS A 28 4.70 5.38 -0.29
CA LYS A 28 3.67 6.08 0.50
C LYS A 28 2.25 5.71 0.09
N CYS A 29 2.11 4.90 -0.95
CA CYS A 29 0.84 4.31 -1.39
C CYS A 29 0.81 2.82 -1.04
N VAL A 30 -0.37 2.21 -1.16
CA VAL A 30 -0.57 0.78 -0.86
C VAL A 30 -1.08 0.09 -2.11
N SER A 31 -0.56 -1.10 -2.38
CA SER A 31 -1.02 -1.98 -3.45
C SER A 31 -1.32 -3.37 -2.89
N MET A 32 -2.15 -4.14 -3.60
CA MET A 32 -2.31 -5.56 -3.33
C MET A 32 -1.32 -6.36 -4.17
N LYS A 33 -0.57 -7.25 -3.53
CA LYS A 33 0.45 -8.10 -4.14
C LYS A 33 0.43 -9.47 -3.49
N HIS A 34 0.29 -10.53 -4.29
CA HIS A 34 0.24 -11.93 -3.82
C HIS A 34 -0.75 -12.19 -2.67
N GLY A 35 -1.90 -11.50 -2.65
CA GLY A 35 -2.95 -11.69 -1.64
C GLY A 35 -2.76 -10.90 -0.34
N GLY A 36 -1.68 -10.12 -0.21
CA GLY A 36 -1.48 -9.18 0.90
C GLY A 36 -1.15 -7.77 0.42
N LEU A 37 -0.97 -6.86 1.37
CA LEU A 37 -0.63 -5.46 1.14
C LEU A 37 0.88 -5.27 1.03
N ASN A 38 1.28 -4.33 0.17
CA ASN A 38 2.66 -3.91 -0.10
C ASN A 38 2.65 -2.39 -0.20
N ASP A 39 3.53 -1.68 0.51
CA ASP A 39 3.68 -0.26 0.24
C ASP A 39 4.40 -0.06 -1.08
N LEU A 40 3.99 0.94 -1.84
CA LEU A 40 4.50 1.17 -3.19
C LEU A 40 4.66 2.67 -3.44
N THR A 41 5.53 3.03 -4.39
CA THR A 41 5.59 4.39 -4.90
C THR A 41 4.24 4.79 -5.52
N CYS A 42 3.75 5.99 -5.21
CA CYS A 42 2.42 6.44 -5.68
C CYS A 42 2.33 6.69 -7.18
N TRP A 43 3.46 6.72 -7.87
CA TRP A 43 3.55 6.99 -9.32
C TRP A 43 3.46 5.72 -10.16
N THR A 44 3.36 4.55 -9.53
CA THR A 44 3.22 3.28 -10.25
C THR A 44 1.80 3.13 -10.77
N ALA A 45 1.66 3.03 -12.10
CA ALA A 45 0.37 2.80 -12.74
C ALA A 45 -0.07 1.34 -12.55
N LEU A 46 -1.18 1.13 -11.82
CA LEU A 46 -1.78 -0.17 -11.57
C LEU A 46 -3.32 -0.07 -11.70
N PRO A 47 -4.01 -1.18 -11.98
CA PRO A 47 -5.46 -1.26 -11.77
C PRO A 47 -5.82 -0.98 -10.31
N TYR A 48 -7.00 -0.43 -10.08
CA TYR A 48 -7.50 -0.07 -8.75
C TYR A 48 -8.88 -0.67 -8.47
N ILE A 49 -9.20 -0.75 -7.18
CA ILE A 49 -10.53 -1.15 -6.67
C ILE A 49 -11.19 0.11 -6.11
N CYS A 50 -12.48 0.29 -6.39
CA CYS A 50 -13.30 1.38 -5.84
C CYS A 50 -14.27 0.85 -4.79
N GLU A 51 -14.69 1.75 -3.91
CA GLU A 51 -15.86 1.62 -3.03
C GLU A 51 -16.83 2.77 -3.34
#